data_AF-A0AA88ALR4-F1
#
_entry.id   AF-A0AA88ALR4-F1
#
_cell.length_a   1.000
_cell.length_b   1.000
_cell.length_c   1.000
_cell.angle_alpha   90.00
_cell.angle_beta   90.00
_cell.angle_gamma   90.00
#
_symmetry.space_group_name_H-M   'P 1'
#
loop_
_entity.id
_entity.type
_entity.pdbx_description
1 polymer ?
#
loop_
_entity_poly.entity_id
_entity_poly.type
_entity_poly.pdbx_seq_one_letter_code
_entity_poly.pdbx_strand_id
1 'polypeptide(L)'
;MHKSPPKFHIPDPEHQPNPTMAKPASSATTSLFQSLRRFFKKPWEITGPCASPEYRSAVPDALEYRLSCPATTKIKPSVPTSNPETVYDIKYYTRDQRRNRPPIKRTILRKADVERLKKETTFDIADFPRVYLTATVEEDYNACGGGYQK
;
A
#
# COMPACT_ATOMS: atom_id res chain seq x y z
N MET A 1 75.98 -1.84 -2.61
CA MET A 1 75.93 -2.76 -1.45
C MET A 1 74.56 -3.42 -1.39
N HIS A 2 74.43 -4.60 -2.01
CA HIS A 2 73.22 -5.40 -1.95
C HIS A 2 73.14 -6.17 -0.63
N LYS A 3 72.07 -5.96 0.14
CA LYS A 3 71.68 -6.87 1.22
C LYS A 3 70.36 -7.50 0.84
N SER A 4 70.39 -8.79 0.50
CA SER A 4 69.19 -9.62 0.34
C SER A 4 68.50 -9.81 1.69
N PRO A 5 67.16 -9.81 1.76
CA PRO A 5 66.45 -10.13 2.99
C PRO A 5 66.54 -11.63 3.33
N PRO A 6 66.46 -12.01 4.61
CA PRO A 6 66.55 -13.39 5.06
C PRO A 6 65.34 -14.22 4.60
N LYS A 7 65.60 -15.44 4.14
CA LYS A 7 64.57 -16.44 3.80
C LYS A 7 63.96 -16.96 5.10
N PHE A 8 62.67 -16.68 5.32
CA PHE A 8 61.88 -17.36 6.33
C PHE A 8 61.56 -18.78 5.85
N HIS A 9 61.98 -19.78 6.62
CA HIS A 9 61.60 -21.18 6.42
C HIS A 9 60.22 -21.38 7.06
N ILE A 10 59.21 -21.65 6.23
CA ILE A 10 57.88 -22.04 6.68
C ILE A 10 57.90 -23.57 6.81
N PRO A 11 57.69 -24.15 8.01
CA PRO A 11 57.50 -25.58 8.13
C PRO A 11 56.15 -25.98 7.53
N ASP A 12 56.13 -27.08 6.78
CA ASP A 12 54.93 -27.65 6.17
C ASP A 12 53.86 -27.97 7.23
N PRO A 13 52.56 -27.74 6.98
CA PRO A 13 51.51 -28.14 7.90
C PRO A 13 51.35 -29.66 7.90
N GLU A 14 51.63 -30.28 9.04
CA GLU A 14 51.34 -31.68 9.33
C GLU A 14 49.87 -32.01 9.02
N HIS A 15 49.67 -33.06 8.23
CA HIS A 15 48.36 -33.61 7.89
C HIS A 15 47.78 -34.35 9.11
N GLN A 16 46.86 -33.72 9.85
CA GLN A 16 46.08 -34.41 10.86
C GLN A 16 44.95 -35.22 10.21
N PRO A 17 44.75 -36.51 10.56
CA PRO A 17 43.63 -37.28 10.07
C PRO A 17 42.32 -36.76 10.67
N ASN A 18 41.40 -36.32 9.80
CA ASN A 18 40.04 -35.94 10.17
C ASN A 18 39.34 -37.09 10.91
N PRO A 19 38.64 -36.84 12.03
CA PRO A 19 37.77 -37.86 12.61
C PRO A 19 36.62 -38.15 11.63
N THR A 20 36.51 -39.40 11.21
CA THR A 20 35.38 -39.93 10.47
C THR A 20 34.10 -39.70 11.27
N MET A 21 33.29 -38.71 10.88
CA MET A 21 31.91 -38.62 11.36
C MET A 21 31.16 -39.87 10.91
N ALA A 22 30.76 -40.69 11.87
CA ALA A 22 29.71 -41.67 11.67
C ALA A 22 28.45 -40.92 11.21
N LYS A 23 27.93 -41.28 10.02
CA LYS A 23 26.64 -40.80 9.53
C LYS A 23 25.55 -41.23 10.53
N PRO A 24 24.77 -40.31 11.14
CA PRO A 24 23.65 -40.73 11.95
C PRO A 24 22.55 -41.24 11.01
N ALA A 25 22.09 -42.48 11.24
CA ALA A 25 20.89 -43.08 10.65
C ALA A 25 19.59 -42.40 11.12
N SER A 26 19.59 -41.06 11.25
CA SER A 26 18.51 -40.25 11.81
C SER A 26 17.66 -39.52 10.76
N SER A 27 17.96 -39.68 9.46
CA SER A 27 17.18 -39.04 8.38
C SER A 27 15.91 -39.80 7.98
N ALA A 28 15.79 -41.11 8.29
CA ALA A 28 14.63 -41.92 7.88
C ALA A 28 13.47 -41.87 8.90
N THR A 29 13.74 -41.62 10.18
CA THR A 29 12.70 -41.54 11.24
C THR A 29 12.09 -40.16 11.36
N THR A 30 12.84 -39.10 11.05
CA THR A 30 12.36 -37.71 11.06
C THR A 30 11.28 -37.45 10.01
N SER A 31 11.37 -38.08 8.84
CA SER A 31 10.36 -37.95 7.76
C SER A 31 9.01 -38.62 8.12
N LEU A 32 9.03 -39.77 8.81
CA LEU A 32 7.83 -40.47 9.26
C LEU A 32 7.10 -39.69 10.36
N PHE A 33 7.81 -39.16 11.36
CA PHE A 33 7.22 -38.28 12.38
C PHE A 33 6.65 -36.98 11.77
N GLN A 34 7.29 -36.44 10.73
CA GLN A 34 6.80 -35.27 10.02
C GLN A 34 5.53 -35.57 9.21
N SER A 35 5.36 -36.79 8.70
CA SER A 35 4.12 -37.23 8.05
C SER A 35 2.96 -37.40 9.04
N LEU A 36 3.22 -37.90 10.25
CA LEU A 36 2.20 -38.11 11.28
C LEU A 36 1.68 -36.79 11.87
N ARG A 37 2.55 -35.78 12.01
CA ARG A 37 2.18 -34.40 12.43
C ARG A 37 1.21 -33.71 11.47
N ARG A 38 1.04 -34.19 10.24
CA ARG A 38 0.05 -33.63 9.28
C ARG A 38 -1.39 -34.04 9.61
N PHE A 39 -1.59 -35.14 10.33
CA PHE A 39 -2.93 -35.63 10.70
C PHE A 39 -3.49 -34.98 11.96
N PHE A 40 -2.65 -34.32 12.76
CA PHE A 40 -3.07 -33.55 13.94
C PHE A 40 -2.99 -32.06 13.62
N LYS A 41 -4.15 -31.41 13.48
CA LYS A 41 -4.23 -29.95 13.38
C LYS A 41 -3.58 -29.32 14.61
N LYS A 42 -2.92 -28.18 14.45
CA LYS A 42 -2.43 -27.46 15.62
C LYS A 42 -3.63 -27.04 16.47
N PRO A 43 -3.54 -27.02 17.81
CA PRO A 43 -4.71 -26.74 18.66
C PRO A 43 -5.44 -25.42 18.34
N TRP A 44 -4.72 -24.42 17.85
CA TRP A 44 -5.24 -23.10 17.44
C TRP A 44 -5.78 -23.04 16.00
N GLU A 45 -5.77 -24.15 15.26
CA GLU A 45 -6.34 -24.27 13.90
C GLU A 45 -7.73 -24.93 13.92
N ILE A 46 -8.30 -25.18 15.11
CA ILE A 46 -9.60 -25.83 15.29
C ILE A 46 -10.74 -24.79 15.24
N THR A 47 -10.57 -23.64 15.89
CA THR A 47 -11.56 -22.55 15.94
C THR A 47 -10.87 -21.19 15.95
N GLY A 48 -11.54 -20.18 15.41
CA GLY A 48 -11.04 -18.80 15.37
C GLY A 48 -10.44 -18.41 14.02
N PRO A 49 -9.81 -17.22 13.91
CA PRO A 49 -9.35 -16.68 12.63
C PRO A 49 -8.40 -17.63 11.88
N CYS A 50 -7.48 -18.28 12.60
CA CYS A 50 -6.50 -19.23 12.03
C CYS A 50 -7.11 -20.53 11.46
N ALA A 51 -8.40 -20.78 11.70
CA ALA A 51 -9.14 -21.93 11.15
C ALA A 51 -9.95 -21.59 9.89
N SER A 52 -10.05 -20.30 9.53
CA SER A 52 -10.76 -19.84 8.33
C SER A 52 -9.95 -20.14 7.06
N PRO A 53 -10.56 -20.62 5.95
CA PRO A 53 -9.87 -20.80 4.67
C PRO A 53 -9.36 -19.50 4.06
N GLU A 54 -9.89 -18.36 4.49
CA GLU A 54 -9.51 -17.03 3.98
C GLU A 54 -8.32 -16.42 4.76
N TYR A 55 -7.94 -17.03 5.87
CA TYR A 55 -6.84 -16.55 6.71
C TYR A 55 -5.49 -16.70 6.00
N ARG A 56 -4.72 -15.60 5.97
CA ARG A 56 -3.35 -15.56 5.45
C ARG A 56 -2.40 -15.03 6.51
N SER A 57 -1.18 -15.59 6.56
CA SER A 57 -0.13 -15.09 7.46
C SER A 57 0.37 -13.73 7.01
N ALA A 58 0.65 -12.85 7.99
CA ALA A 58 1.07 -11.46 7.73
C ALA A 58 2.51 -11.33 7.20
N VAL A 59 3.34 -12.36 7.33
CA VAL A 59 4.74 -12.35 6.89
C VAL A 59 4.77 -12.87 5.45
N PRO A 60 4.96 -12.01 4.44
CA PRO A 60 5.17 -12.48 3.07
C PRO A 60 6.55 -13.12 2.97
N ASP A 61 6.68 -14.07 2.05
CA ASP A 61 7.98 -14.66 1.76
C ASP A 61 8.91 -13.59 1.15
N ALA A 62 10.19 -13.63 1.54
CA ALA A 62 11.19 -12.66 1.09
C ALA A 62 11.39 -12.69 -0.44
N LEU A 63 11.03 -13.80 -1.10
CA LEU A 63 11.05 -13.94 -2.55
C LEU A 63 9.78 -13.40 -3.23
N GLU A 64 8.69 -13.20 -2.51
CA GLU A 64 7.41 -12.76 -3.08
C GLU A 64 7.23 -11.24 -2.97
N TYR A 65 7.64 -10.67 -1.84
CA TYR A 65 7.51 -9.23 -1.61
C TYR A 65 8.80 -8.50 -1.99
N ARG A 66 8.67 -7.46 -2.83
CA ARG A 66 9.78 -6.56 -3.21
C ARG A 66 10.97 -7.28 -3.87
N LEU A 67 10.66 -8.14 -4.84
CA LEU A 67 11.62 -8.81 -5.74
C LEU A 67 12.71 -7.87 -6.31
N SER A 68 12.35 -6.63 -6.60
CA SER A 68 13.27 -5.58 -7.04
C SER A 68 13.34 -4.46 -6.01
N CYS A 69 14.54 -3.94 -5.75
CA CYS A 69 14.72 -2.72 -4.97
C CYS A 69 13.99 -1.55 -5.66
N PRO A 70 13.31 -0.65 -4.92
CA PRO A 70 12.63 0.52 -5.49
C PRO A 70 13.56 1.44 -6.30
N ALA A 71 14.85 1.47 -5.95
CA ALA A 71 15.85 2.24 -6.68
C ALA A 71 16.41 1.51 -7.92
N THR A 72 16.05 0.23 -8.12
CA THR A 72 16.56 -0.63 -9.20
C THR A 72 15.38 -1.27 -9.94
N THR A 73 14.56 -0.42 -10.56
CA THR A 73 13.45 -0.85 -11.41
C THR A 73 13.97 -1.27 -12.78
N LYS A 74 13.38 -2.35 -13.33
CA LYS A 74 13.72 -2.85 -14.68
C LYS A 74 13.12 -1.99 -15.80
N ILE A 75 12.17 -1.12 -15.46
CA ILE A 75 11.41 -0.30 -16.39
C ILE A 75 11.88 1.14 -16.22
N LYS A 76 12.06 1.85 -17.35
CA LYS A 76 12.26 3.30 -17.35
C LYS A 76 10.89 3.99 -17.39
N PRO A 77 10.37 4.53 -16.26
CA PRO A 77 9.09 5.21 -16.27
C PRO A 77 9.19 6.54 -17.03
N SER A 78 8.17 6.86 -17.82
CA SER A 78 7.96 8.17 -18.42
C SER A 78 6.63 8.71 -17.90
N VAL A 79 6.69 9.63 -16.93
CA VAL A 79 5.50 10.21 -16.31
C VAL A 79 5.04 11.40 -17.16
N PRO A 80 3.81 11.40 -17.69
CA PRO A 80 3.31 12.53 -18.48
C PRO A 80 3.13 13.76 -17.58
N THR A 81 3.63 14.90 -18.06
CA THR A 81 3.58 16.18 -17.32
C THR A 81 2.51 17.13 -17.83
N SER A 82 2.04 16.96 -19.07
CA SER A 82 1.08 17.86 -19.72
C SER A 82 0.19 17.08 -20.69
N ASN A 83 -1.02 17.57 -20.91
CA ASN A 83 -1.94 16.99 -21.88
C ASN A 83 -1.45 17.31 -23.30
N PRO A 84 -1.56 16.38 -24.28
CA PRO A 84 -1.08 16.57 -25.64
C PRO A 84 -1.58 17.86 -26.32
N GLU A 85 -2.84 18.22 -26.06
CA GLU A 85 -3.48 19.44 -26.59
C GLU A 85 -2.74 20.73 -26.17
N THR A 86 -2.12 20.73 -25.00
CA THR A 86 -1.48 21.90 -24.38
C THR A 86 0.03 21.96 -24.60
N VAL A 87 0.62 20.93 -25.23
CA VAL A 87 2.07 20.87 -25.52
C VAL A 87 2.43 21.87 -26.62
N TYR A 88 1.64 21.92 -27.68
CA TYR A 88 1.88 22.80 -28.83
C TYR A 88 1.02 24.08 -28.79
N ASP A 89 -0.23 24.00 -28.33
CA ASP A 89 -1.05 25.21 -28.07
C ASP A 89 -0.82 25.71 -26.64
N ILE A 90 0.24 26.49 -26.47
CA ILE A 90 0.72 26.94 -25.16
C ILE A 90 0.04 28.22 -24.63
N LYS A 91 -1.07 28.64 -25.22
CA LYS A 91 -1.79 29.86 -24.79
C LYS A 91 -2.16 29.75 -23.31
N TYR A 92 -1.53 30.59 -22.49
CA TYR A 92 -1.69 30.49 -21.04
C TYR A 92 -2.98 31.18 -20.55
N TYR A 93 -3.38 32.31 -21.13
CA TYR A 93 -4.50 33.11 -20.63
C TYR A 93 -5.86 32.37 -20.72
N THR A 94 -6.02 31.47 -21.69
CA THR A 94 -7.21 30.60 -21.80
C THR A 94 -7.23 29.50 -20.73
N ARG A 95 -6.05 29.04 -20.30
CA ARG A 95 -5.88 27.97 -19.30
C ARG A 95 -5.81 28.49 -17.87
N ASP A 96 -5.55 29.78 -17.66
CA ASP A 96 -5.33 30.37 -16.33
C ASP A 96 -6.62 30.43 -15.49
N GLN A 97 -6.93 29.34 -14.79
CA GLN A 97 -8.05 29.25 -13.86
C GLN A 97 -7.87 30.11 -12.60
N ARG A 98 -6.64 30.52 -12.28
CA ARG A 98 -6.38 31.29 -11.05
C ARG A 98 -6.83 32.74 -11.20
N ARG A 99 -6.58 33.33 -12.38
CA ARG A 99 -6.92 34.73 -12.66
C ARG A 99 -8.25 34.88 -13.40
N ASN A 100 -8.68 33.86 -14.14
CA ASN A 100 -9.97 33.84 -14.83
C ASN A 100 -11.14 33.58 -13.86
N ARG A 101 -11.25 34.44 -12.84
CA ARG A 101 -12.35 34.44 -11.88
C ARG A 101 -13.13 35.74 -12.02
N PRO A 102 -14.46 35.72 -11.84
CA PRO A 102 -15.24 36.94 -11.87
C PRO A 102 -14.73 37.93 -10.80
N PRO A 103 -14.68 39.24 -11.10
CA PRO A 103 -14.26 40.24 -10.13
C PRO A 103 -15.23 40.31 -8.96
N ILE A 104 -14.72 40.66 -7.77
CA ILE A 104 -15.53 40.80 -6.56
C ILE A 104 -16.47 41.99 -6.72
N LYS A 105 -17.79 41.74 -6.70
CA LYS A 105 -18.83 42.78 -6.69
C LYS A 105 -19.23 43.08 -5.24
N ARG A 106 -19.07 44.33 -4.81
CA ARG A 106 -19.50 44.79 -3.47
C ARG A 106 -20.63 45.79 -3.62
N THR A 107 -21.76 45.50 -2.99
CA THR A 107 -22.96 46.37 -2.98
C THR A 107 -23.29 46.72 -1.54
N ILE A 108 -23.57 48.00 -1.27
CA ILE A 108 -23.95 48.48 0.05
C ILE A 108 -25.48 48.49 0.13
N LEU A 109 -26.06 47.74 1.06
CA LEU A 109 -27.50 47.74 1.33
C LEU A 109 -27.80 48.72 2.46
N ARG A 110 -28.72 49.67 2.24
CA ARG A 110 -29.21 50.59 3.27
C ARG A 110 -30.51 50.06 3.88
N LYS A 111 -30.94 50.67 4.98
CA LYS A 111 -32.20 50.32 5.66
C LYS A 111 -33.40 50.27 4.70
N ALA A 112 -33.52 51.25 3.81
CA ALA A 112 -34.60 51.31 2.83
C ALA A 112 -34.61 50.09 1.86
N ASP A 113 -33.42 49.64 1.43
CA ASP A 113 -33.31 48.47 0.53
C ASP A 113 -33.72 47.19 1.25
N VAL A 114 -33.32 47.04 2.52
CA VAL A 114 -33.66 45.88 3.35
C VAL A 114 -35.15 45.85 3.68
N GLU A 115 -35.77 46.98 4.00
CA GLU A 115 -37.21 47.07 4.24
C GLU A 115 -38.03 46.73 3.00
N ARG A 116 -37.56 47.13 1.81
CA ARG A 116 -38.16 46.72 0.54
C ARG A 116 -38.06 45.20 0.34
N LEU A 117 -36.86 44.63 0.48
CA LEU A 117 -36.64 43.18 0.34
C LEU A 117 -37.50 42.36 1.30
N LYS A 118 -37.66 42.82 2.55
CA LYS A 118 -38.53 42.16 3.54
C LYS A 118 -40.00 42.16 3.14
N LYS A 119 -40.47 43.21 2.47
CA LYS A 119 -41.86 43.31 2.00
C LYS A 119 -42.10 42.44 0.76
N GLU A 120 -41.09 42.33 -0.11
CA GLU A 120 -41.15 41.54 -1.36
C GLU A 120 -40.94 40.04 -1.11
N THR A 121 -40.16 39.67 -0.10
CA THR A 121 -39.80 38.27 0.18
C THR A 121 -40.95 37.56 0.88
N THR A 122 -41.44 36.48 0.27
CA THR A 122 -42.36 35.50 0.86
C THR A 122 -41.71 34.13 0.75
N PHE A 123 -42.04 33.20 1.66
CA PHE A 123 -41.41 31.89 1.70
C PHE A 123 -42.41 30.80 1.31
N ASP A 124 -42.03 29.99 0.35
CA ASP A 124 -42.63 28.69 0.04
C ASP A 124 -41.78 27.56 0.65
N ILE A 125 -42.32 26.34 0.70
CA ILE A 125 -41.65 25.14 1.20
C ILE A 125 -40.32 24.89 0.46
N ALA A 126 -40.23 25.24 -0.83
CA ALA A 126 -39.03 25.08 -1.64
C ALA A 126 -37.89 26.06 -1.32
N ASP A 127 -38.18 27.18 -0.64
CA ASP A 127 -37.19 28.21 -0.31
C ASP A 127 -36.33 27.83 0.90
N PHE A 128 -36.74 26.80 1.65
CA PHE A 128 -35.97 26.31 2.78
C PHE A 128 -34.80 25.44 2.33
N PRO A 129 -33.62 25.57 2.95
CA PRO A 129 -32.47 24.74 2.63
C PRO A 129 -32.84 23.26 2.85
N ARG A 130 -32.54 22.45 1.84
CA ARG A 130 -32.82 21.00 1.90
C ARG A 130 -32.01 20.38 3.04
N VAL A 131 -32.68 19.56 3.84
CA VAL A 131 -32.03 18.79 4.89
C VAL A 131 -31.20 17.68 4.23
N TYR A 132 -29.94 17.54 4.66
CA TYR A 132 -29.12 16.39 4.32
C TYR A 132 -29.59 15.20 5.15
N LEU A 133 -30.55 14.42 4.62
CA LEU A 133 -31.08 13.23 5.29
C LEU A 133 -30.16 12.03 4.99
N THR A 134 -29.58 11.46 6.03
CA THR A 134 -28.90 10.16 5.96
C THR A 134 -29.93 9.05 6.15
N ALA A 135 -29.90 8.03 5.29
CA ALA A 135 -30.77 6.87 5.44
C ALA A 135 -30.44 6.11 6.73
N THR A 136 -31.45 5.54 7.38
CA THR A 136 -31.24 4.48 8.37
C THR A 136 -30.84 3.22 7.62
N VAL A 137 -29.57 2.82 7.74
CA VAL A 137 -29.01 1.64 7.08
C VAL A 137 -28.77 0.57 8.13
N GLU A 138 -29.23 -0.65 7.85
CA GLU A 138 -28.79 -1.84 8.55
C GLU A 138 -27.58 -2.41 7.80
N GLU A 139 -26.42 -2.39 8.45
CA GLU A 139 -25.18 -2.89 7.87
C GLU A 139 -25.06 -4.39 8.10
N ASP A 140 -24.73 -5.13 7.04
CA ASP A 140 -24.41 -6.55 7.10
C ASP A 140 -22.98 -6.80 6.59
N TYR A 141 -22.28 -7.68 7.30
CA TYR A 141 -20.83 -7.89 7.22
C TYR A 141 -20.36 -8.27 5.81
N ASN A 142 -21.14 -9.08 5.09
CA ASN A 142 -20.79 -9.58 3.75
C ASN A 142 -21.73 -9.10 2.65
N ALA A 143 -22.58 -8.08 2.90
CA ALA A 143 -23.63 -7.68 1.96
C ALA A 143 -23.11 -7.06 0.66
N CYS A 144 -21.96 -6.36 0.70
CA CYS A 144 -21.36 -5.77 -0.49
C CYS A 144 -20.36 -6.76 -1.12
N GLY A 145 -20.66 -7.27 -2.32
CA GLY A 145 -19.76 -8.15 -3.07
C GLY A 145 -19.42 -9.47 -2.37
N GLY A 146 -20.22 -9.90 -1.38
CA GLY A 146 -19.90 -11.07 -0.56
C GLY A 146 -18.77 -10.85 0.45
N GLY A 147 -18.48 -9.58 0.81
CA GLY A 147 -17.37 -9.21 1.70
C GLY A 147 -16.05 -8.91 0.97
N TYR A 148 -16.02 -9.05 -0.36
CA TYR A 148 -14.82 -8.85 -1.18
C TYR A 148 -15.07 -7.88 -2.34
N GLN A 149 -14.30 -6.78 -2.36
CA GLN A 149 -14.31 -5.82 -3.47
C GLN A 149 -13.12 -6.08 -4.39
N LYS A 150 -13.39 -6.15 -5.70
CA LYS A 150 -12.36 -6.26 -6.76
C LYS A 150 -11.66 -4.94 -7.01
#